data_AF-A0A5C7G0U7-F1
#
_entry.id   AF-A0A5C7G0U7-F1
#
_cell.length_a   1.000
_cell.length_b   1.000
_cell.length_c   1.000
_cell.angle_alpha   90.00
_cell.angle_beta   90.00
_cell.angle_gamma   90.00
#
_symmetry.space_group_name_H-M   'P 1'
#
loop_
_entity.id
_entity.type
_entity.pdbx_description
1 polymer ?
#
loop_
_entity_poly.entity_id
_entity_poly.type
_entity_poly.pdbx_seq_one_letter_code
_entity_poly.pdbx_strand_id
1 'polypeptide(L)'
;MSFSNSRKSNQNRNHQLPEVADRQPAGPTGECLDLSIDPNTEEIKNLDAYQVFLKRNLKPLAAPVDLLANIQARLAEIDAQKA
;
A
#
# COMPACT_ATOMS: atom_id res chain seq x y z
N MET A 1 -56.58 37.48 0.55
CA MET A 1 -55.63 36.92 -0.43
C MET A 1 -55.03 38.06 -1.23
N SER A 2 -53.70 38.01 -1.45
CA SER A 2 -52.91 38.62 -2.54
C SER A 2 -51.53 39.03 -1.99
N PHE A 3 -50.57 38.12 -2.15
CA PHE A 3 -49.14 38.35 -1.90
C PHE A 3 -48.53 38.93 -3.18
N SER A 4 -47.90 40.11 -3.10
CA SER A 4 -47.13 40.64 -4.24
C SER A 4 -45.87 41.36 -3.79
N ASN A 5 -44.74 40.73 -4.15
CA ASN A 5 -43.49 41.32 -4.64
C ASN A 5 -42.59 42.08 -3.65
N SER A 6 -41.26 41.96 -3.70
CA SER A 6 -40.36 41.25 -4.60
C SER A 6 -39.03 41.15 -3.87
N ARG A 7 -38.54 39.93 -3.60
CA ARG A 7 -37.17 39.71 -3.12
C ARG A 7 -36.23 39.95 -4.30
N LYS A 8 -35.52 41.06 -4.32
CA LYS A 8 -34.39 41.26 -5.24
C LYS A 8 -33.14 41.63 -4.45
N SER A 9 -32.33 40.62 -4.20
CA SER A 9 -30.90 40.74 -3.93
C SER A 9 -30.24 39.53 -4.57
N ASN A 10 -30.20 39.53 -5.91
CA ASN A 10 -29.31 38.69 -6.70
C ASN A 10 -27.88 39.14 -6.39
N GLN A 11 -27.28 38.59 -5.34
CA GLN A 11 -25.82 38.52 -5.24
C GLN A 11 -25.45 37.05 -5.35
N ASN A 12 -25.34 36.59 -6.61
CA ASN A 12 -24.51 35.43 -6.94
C ASN A 12 -23.06 35.81 -6.64
N ARG A 13 -22.67 35.72 -5.37
CA ARG A 13 -21.26 35.59 -5.03
C ARG A 13 -20.87 34.18 -5.47
N ASN A 14 -20.29 34.08 -6.66
CA ASN A 14 -19.45 32.96 -7.04
C ASN A 14 -18.27 32.93 -6.06
N HIS A 15 -18.49 32.38 -4.88
CA HIS A 15 -17.42 32.05 -3.95
C HIS A 15 -16.67 30.86 -4.56
N GLN A 16 -15.70 31.16 -5.41
CA GLN A 16 -14.69 30.20 -5.77
C GLN A 16 -13.86 29.99 -4.50
N LEU A 17 -14.13 28.89 -3.80
CA LEU A 17 -13.32 28.48 -2.65
C LEU A 17 -11.87 28.37 -3.13
N PRO A 18 -10.88 28.85 -2.35
CA PRO A 18 -9.47 28.68 -2.72
C PRO A 18 -9.20 27.21 -3.01
N GLU A 19 -8.47 26.91 -4.09
CA GLU A 19 -7.92 25.58 -4.28
C GLU A 19 -7.07 25.26 -3.05
N VAL A 20 -7.58 24.33 -2.24
CA VAL A 20 -6.94 23.89 -1.01
C VAL A 20 -5.66 23.15 -1.42
N ALA A 21 -4.53 23.86 -1.41
CA ALA A 21 -3.20 23.34 -1.70
C ALA A 21 -2.78 22.25 -0.68
N ASP A 22 -3.51 22.11 0.42
CA ASP A 22 -3.30 21.12 1.47
C ASP A 22 -3.99 19.77 1.21
N ARG A 23 -4.46 19.50 -0.01
CA ARG A 23 -4.86 18.14 -0.38
C ARG A 23 -3.62 17.26 -0.35
N GLN A 24 -3.39 16.63 0.80
CA GLN A 24 -2.42 15.55 0.96
C GLN A 24 -2.57 14.62 -0.24
N PRO A 25 -1.48 14.32 -0.98
CA PRO A 25 -1.58 13.49 -2.18
C PRO A 25 -2.30 12.23 -1.76
N ALA A 26 -3.34 11.85 -2.51
CA ALA A 26 -4.05 10.61 -2.26
C ALA A 26 -3.00 9.51 -2.13
N GLY A 27 -2.80 9.04 -0.89
CA GLY A 27 -1.95 7.89 -0.66
C GLY A 27 -2.44 6.76 -1.55
N PRO A 28 -1.57 5.84 -1.96
CA PRO A 28 -1.95 4.77 -2.87
C PRO A 28 -3.28 4.18 -2.39
N THR A 29 -4.29 4.22 -3.26
CA THR A 29 -5.60 3.58 -3.09
C THR A 29 -5.41 2.07 -3.18
N GLY A 30 -4.65 1.52 -2.24
CA GLY A 30 -4.52 0.12 -1.98
C GLY A 30 -5.39 -0.21 -0.78
N GLU A 31 -6.09 -1.34 -0.86
CA GLU A 31 -6.72 -1.98 0.30
C GLU A 31 -5.78 -1.86 1.51
N CYS A 32 -6.23 -1.17 2.57
CA CYS A 32 -5.46 -1.06 3.80
C CYS A 32 -5.21 -2.47 4.34
N LEU A 33 -3.96 -2.93 4.26
CA LEU A 33 -3.55 -4.19 4.85
C LEU A 33 -3.64 -4.06 6.37
N ASP A 34 -4.28 -5.03 7.03
CA ASP A 34 -4.31 -5.10 8.49
C ASP A 34 -2.96 -5.65 8.98
N LEU A 35 -2.13 -4.76 9.53
CA LEU A 35 -0.82 -5.06 10.10
C LEU A 35 -0.83 -4.94 11.63
N SER A 36 -2.01 -5.08 12.26
CA SER A 36 -2.14 -4.98 13.71
C SER A 36 -1.38 -6.09 14.44
N ILE A 37 -0.77 -5.71 15.56
CA ILE A 37 -0.03 -6.60 16.47
C ILE A 37 -0.93 -6.88 17.67
N ASP A 38 -0.96 -8.14 18.12
CA ASP A 38 -1.61 -8.50 19.37
C ASP A 38 -0.77 -7.99 20.56
N PRO A 39 -1.32 -7.15 21.45
CA PRO A 39 -0.56 -6.60 22.57
C PRO A 39 -0.15 -7.66 23.61
N ASN A 40 -0.74 -8.85 23.61
CA ASN A 40 -0.44 -9.88 24.61
C ASN A 40 0.62 -10.89 24.14
N THR A 41 0.57 -11.26 22.85
CA THR A 41 1.50 -12.24 22.27
C THR A 41 2.63 -11.59 21.50
N GLU A 42 2.53 -10.28 21.22
CA GLU A 42 3.44 -9.53 20.35
C GLU A 42 3.49 -10.06 18.91
N GLU A 43 2.51 -10.88 18.51
CA GLU A 43 2.43 -11.49 17.19
C GLU A 43 1.54 -10.67 16.24
N ILE A 44 1.82 -10.79 14.94
CA ILE A 44 1.01 -10.16 13.89
C ILE A 44 -0.27 -10.96 13.70
N LYS A 45 -1.42 -10.28 13.77
CA LYS A 45 -2.73 -10.94 13.67
C LYS A 45 -3.03 -11.53 12.31
N ASN A 46 -2.56 -10.89 11.24
CA ASN A 46 -2.78 -11.31 9.86
C ASN A 46 -1.45 -11.49 9.12
N LEU A 47 -0.95 -12.74 9.12
CA LEU A 47 0.31 -13.11 8.46
C LEU A 47 0.25 -12.94 6.94
N ASP A 48 -0.90 -13.17 6.32
CA ASP A 48 -1.07 -13.03 4.87
C ASP A 48 -0.93 -11.57 4.45
N ALA A 49 -1.60 -10.66 5.16
CA ALA A 49 -1.48 -9.22 4.94
C ALA A 49 -0.04 -8.73 5.13
N TYR A 50 0.65 -9.24 6.16
CA TYR A 50 2.05 -8.94 6.39
C TYR A 50 2.96 -9.45 5.26
N GLN A 51 2.73 -10.65 4.73
CA GLN A 51 3.51 -11.18 3.62
C GLN A 51 3.33 -10.34 2.35
N VAL A 52 2.11 -9.89 2.06
CA VAL A 52 1.84 -8.97 0.94
C VAL A 52 2.53 -7.63 1.17
N PHE A 53 2.51 -7.09 2.39
CA PHE A 53 3.21 -5.88 2.75
C PHE A 53 4.73 -6.00 2.51
N LEU A 54 5.35 -7.09 2.96
CA LEU A 54 6.77 -7.35 2.74
C LEU A 54 7.10 -7.41 1.25
N LYS A 55 6.33 -8.17 0.45
CA LYS A 55 6.54 -8.28 -1.00
C LYS A 55 6.40 -6.95 -1.74
N ARG A 56 5.48 -6.07 -1.30
CA ARG A 56 5.27 -4.75 -1.92
C ARG A 56 6.34 -3.73 -1.54
N ASN A 57 6.84 -3.76 -0.31
CA ASN A 57 7.69 -2.70 0.23
C ASN A 57 9.18 -3.06 0.32
N LEU A 58 9.52 -4.36 0.35
CA LEU A 58 10.90 -4.78 0.26
C LEU A 58 11.37 -4.60 -1.18
N LYS A 59 12.48 -3.87 -1.34
CA LYS A 59 13.21 -3.83 -2.60
C LYS A 59 13.61 -5.26 -2.95
N PRO A 60 13.34 -5.76 -4.16
CA PRO A 60 13.85 -7.04 -4.59
C PRO A 60 15.37 -7.01 -4.44
N LEU A 61 15.92 -7.76 -3.48
CA LEU A 61 17.35 -8.03 -3.50
C LEU A 61 17.59 -8.85 -4.77
N ALA A 62 18.45 -8.33 -5.65
CA ALA A 62 18.93 -9.12 -6.75
C ALA A 62 19.50 -10.43 -6.17
N ALA A 63 19.03 -11.56 -6.68
CA ALA A 63 19.63 -12.83 -6.32
C ALA A 63 21.14 -12.76 -6.63
N PRO A 64 22.01 -13.29 -5.76
CA PRO A 64 23.42 -13.41 -6.09
C PRO A 64 23.56 -14.10 -7.45
N VAL A 65 24.34 -13.51 -8.35
CA VAL A 65 24.48 -13.97 -9.76
C VAL A 65 24.76 -15.48 -9.81
N ASP A 66 25.54 -15.98 -8.85
CA ASP A 66 26.03 -17.35 -8.84
C ASP A 66 25.17 -18.29 -7.98
N LEU A 67 24.05 -17.84 -7.40
CA LEU A 67 23.25 -18.66 -6.48
C LEU A 67 22.77 -19.96 -7.15
N LEU A 68 22.25 -19.87 -8.38
CA LEU A 68 21.77 -21.04 -9.11
C LEU A 68 22.92 -21.99 -9.49
N ALA A 69 24.05 -21.42 -9.94
CA ALA A 69 25.24 -22.21 -10.27
C ALA A 69 25.77 -22.96 -9.04
N ASN A 70 25.83 -22.30 -7.88
CA ASN A 70 26.26 -22.90 -6.61
C ASN A 70 25.31 -24.01 -6.15
N ILE A 71 23.99 -23.83 -6.31
CA ILE A 71 23.00 -24.88 -5.99
C ILE A 71 23.20 -26.09 -6.89
N GLN A 72 23.37 -25.89 -8.20
CA GLN A 72 23.59 -26.98 -9.15
C GLN A 72 24.88 -27.74 -8.88
N ALA A 73 25.98 -27.03 -8.62
CA ALA A 73 27.26 -27.65 -8.25
C ALA A 73 27.12 -28.52 -7.00
N ARG A 74 26.42 -28.02 -5.97
CA ARG A 74 26.22 -28.77 -4.72
C ARG A 74 25.32 -29.99 -4.89
N LEU A 75 24.30 -29.93 -5.75
CA LEU A 75 23.48 -31.09 -6.08
C LEU A 75 24.32 -32.17 -6.80
N ALA A 76 25.17 -31.76 -7.75
CA ALA A 76 26.07 -32.67 -8.45
C ALA A 76 27.07 -33.35 -7.51
N GLU A 77 27.63 -32.63 -6.53
CA GLU A 77 28.49 -33.22 -5.48
C GLU A 77 27.75 -34.27 -4.66
N ILE A 78 26.50 -33.98 -4.24
CA ILE A 78 25.69 -34.91 -3.44
C ILE A 78 25.38 -36.18 -4.26
N ASP A 79 25.04 -36.03 -5.53
CA ASP A 79 24.75 -37.16 -6.41
C ASP A 79 26.00 -38.01 -6.66
N ALA A 80 27.17 -37.38 -6.82
CA ALA A 80 28.44 -38.08 -6.96
C ALA A 80 28.87 -38.84 -5.68
N GLN A 81 28.47 -38.37 -4.50
CA GLN A 81 28.72 -39.07 -3.22
C GLN A 81 27.79 -40.26 -2.96
N LYS A 82 26.65 -40.33 -3.67
CA LYS A 82 25.66 -41.40 -3.54
C LYS A 82 25.87 -42.55 -4.54
N ALA A 83 26.71 -42.35 -5.56
CA ALA A 83 27.11 -43.36 -6.54
C ALA A 83 28.26 -44.22 -6.02
#